data_AF-A0A1G2BPI2-F1
#
_entry.id   AF-A0A1G2BPI2-F1
#
_cell.length_a   1.000
_cell.length_b   1.000
_cell.length_c   1.000
_cell.angle_alpha   90.00
_cell.angle_beta   90.00
_cell.angle_gamma   90.00
#
_symmetry.space_group_name_H-M   'P 1'
#
loop_
_entity.id
_entity.type
_entity.pdbx_description
1 polymer ?
#
loop_
_entity_poly.entity_id
_entity_poly.type
_entity_poly.pdbx_seq_one_letter_code
_entity_poly.pdbx_strand_id
1 'polypeptide(L)'
;MKMTMRTSRQLQKGFTLIELLVVIAIIGFLASIALVNLNSARMKAMNARVIADLRQIRSAITLLEHDTGAWPGRTDGVTPGCPDYRTPAAVCGNKSTPDCHNNEIRDMNTDNAGLRVNPDGSGSQQSYPNWQGPYLQSDLFDPWGSSYYIDCDFELQNGSVVSVLASAGPNTTWEDESEANFDDIYYIVAR
;
A
#
# COMPACT_ATOMS: atom_id res chain seq x y z
N MET A 1 -44.25 -16.11 74.75
CA MET A 1 -44.91 -16.02 73.44
C MET A 1 -43.81 -15.91 72.38
N LYS A 2 -43.56 -16.95 71.58
CA LYS A 2 -42.46 -16.99 70.60
C LYS A 2 -43.08 -16.96 69.21
N MET A 3 -42.85 -15.88 68.47
CA MET A 3 -43.39 -15.67 67.12
C MET A 3 -42.39 -16.26 66.11
N THR A 4 -42.76 -17.37 65.48
CA THR A 4 -41.97 -18.05 64.45
C THR A 4 -42.26 -17.44 63.08
N MET A 5 -41.31 -16.69 62.52
CA MET A 5 -41.37 -16.22 61.13
C MET A 5 -41.28 -17.40 60.16
N ARG A 6 -42.25 -17.51 59.25
CA ARG A 6 -42.23 -18.45 58.12
C ARG A 6 -41.58 -17.76 56.92
N THR A 7 -40.34 -18.11 56.62
CA THR A 7 -39.63 -17.66 55.41
C THR A 7 -40.25 -18.34 54.19
N SER A 8 -40.84 -17.55 53.27
CA SER A 8 -41.33 -18.07 51.99
C SER A 8 -40.15 -18.42 51.09
N ARG A 9 -40.06 -19.69 50.66
CA ARG A 9 -39.10 -20.10 49.63
C ARG A 9 -39.61 -19.62 48.27
N GLN A 10 -38.99 -18.59 47.73
CA GLN A 10 -39.13 -18.21 46.32
C GLN A 10 -38.58 -19.37 45.47
N LEU A 11 -39.43 -19.97 44.62
CA LEU A 11 -39.02 -20.98 43.65
C LEU A 11 -38.11 -20.32 42.61
N GLN A 12 -36.81 -20.63 42.67
CA GLN A 12 -35.84 -20.24 41.64
C GLN A 12 -36.23 -20.98 40.35
N LYS A 13 -36.69 -20.24 39.33
CA LYS A 13 -36.94 -20.80 38.00
C LYS A 13 -35.59 -21.10 37.35
N GLY A 14 -35.34 -22.37 37.03
CA GLY A 14 -34.17 -22.80 36.28
C GLY A 14 -34.33 -22.49 34.79
N PHE A 15 -33.22 -22.24 34.11
CA PHE A 15 -33.16 -22.09 32.65
C PHE A 15 -33.49 -23.42 31.98
N THR A 16 -34.30 -23.38 30.92
CA THR A 16 -34.61 -24.56 30.11
C THR A 16 -33.55 -24.76 29.02
N LEU A 17 -33.32 -26.01 28.59
CA LEU A 17 -32.40 -26.31 27.49
C LEU A 17 -32.84 -25.65 26.17
N ILE A 18 -34.15 -25.52 25.95
CA ILE A 18 -34.69 -24.89 24.74
C ILE A 18 -34.43 -23.39 24.71
N GLU A 19 -34.49 -22.70 25.85
CA GLU A 19 -34.15 -21.28 25.95
C GLU A 19 -32.68 -21.05 25.60
N LEU A 20 -31.77 -21.90 26.08
CA LEU A 20 -30.35 -21.80 25.73
C LEU A 20 -30.12 -22.10 24.24
N LEU A 21 -30.82 -23.09 23.68
CA LEU A 21 -30.69 -23.49 22.29
C LEU A 21 -31.12 -22.37 21.32
N VAL A 22 -32.22 -21.69 21.61
CA VAL A 22 -32.68 -20.56 20.79
C VAL A 22 -31.69 -19.40 20.82
N VAL A 23 -31.08 -19.13 21.98
CA VAL A 23 -30.10 -18.04 22.13
C VAL A 23 -28.85 -18.29 21.27
N ILE A 24 -28.27 -19.49 21.33
CA ILE A 24 -27.08 -19.80 20.51
C ILE A 24 -27.42 -19.81 19.02
N ALA A 25 -28.64 -20.21 18.64
CA ALA A 25 -29.09 -20.16 17.25
C ALA A 25 -29.16 -18.71 16.73
N ILE A 26 -29.72 -17.79 17.52
CA ILE A 26 -29.80 -16.36 17.16
C ILE A 26 -28.40 -15.74 17.11
N ILE A 27 -27.53 -16.02 18.09
CA ILE A 27 -26.14 -15.52 18.09
C ILE A 27 -25.40 -16.03 16.85
N GLY A 28 -25.53 -17.30 16.51
CA GLY A 28 -24.90 -17.88 15.30
C GLY A 28 -25.39 -17.21 14.01
N PHE A 29 -26.68 -16.91 13.91
CA PHE A 29 -27.24 -16.19 12.77
C PHE A 29 -26.72 -14.75 12.66
N LEU A 30 -26.69 -14.00 13.76
CA LEU A 30 -26.17 -12.63 13.75
C LEU A 30 -24.66 -12.58 13.46
N ALA A 31 -23.90 -13.55 13.98
CA ALA A 31 -22.47 -13.65 13.76
C ALA A 31 -22.12 -13.92 12.29
N SER A 32 -22.89 -14.75 11.57
CA SER A 32 -22.59 -15.06 10.17
C SER A 32 -22.71 -13.83 9.25
N ILE A 33 -23.73 -12.99 9.47
CA ILE A 33 -23.92 -11.74 8.71
C ILE A 33 -22.81 -10.73 9.04
N ALA A 34 -22.44 -10.63 10.32
CA ALA A 34 -21.38 -9.71 10.76
C ALA A 34 -20.02 -10.01 10.10
N LEU A 35 -19.68 -11.30 9.93
CA LEU A 35 -18.41 -11.72 9.33
C LEU A 35 -18.27 -11.32 7.86
N VAL A 36 -19.33 -11.46 7.06
CA VAL A 36 -19.30 -11.08 5.64
C VAL A 36 -19.07 -9.57 5.49
N ASN A 37 -19.74 -8.76 6.32
CA ASN A 37 -19.60 -7.31 6.30
C ASN A 37 -18.21 -6.84 6.76
N LEU A 38 -17.61 -7.53 7.74
CA LEU A 38 -16.29 -7.20 8.25
C LEU A 38 -15.21 -7.33 7.17
N ASN A 39 -15.27 -8.38 6.35
CA ASN A 39 -14.29 -8.58 5.27
C ASN A 39 -14.33 -7.43 4.25
N SER A 40 -15.53 -7.00 3.83
CA SER A 40 -15.67 -5.87 2.90
C SER A 40 -15.18 -4.56 3.51
N ALA A 41 -15.53 -4.30 4.78
CA ALA A 41 -15.07 -3.10 5.49
C ALA A 41 -13.55 -3.07 5.64
N ARG A 42 -12.93 -4.22 5.92
CA ARG A 42 -11.47 -4.36 6.01
C ARG A 42 -10.79 -4.05 4.68
N MET A 43 -11.28 -4.62 3.56
CA MET A 43 -10.73 -4.34 2.23
C MET A 43 -10.82 -2.86 1.86
N LYS A 44 -11.96 -2.20 2.14
CA LYS A 44 -12.11 -0.76 1.90
C LYS A 44 -11.13 0.07 2.72
N ALA A 45 -10.92 -0.28 3.98
CA ALA A 45 -9.97 0.39 4.86
C ALA A 45 -8.51 0.21 4.38
N MET A 46 -8.17 -0.98 3.89
CA MET A 46 -6.87 -1.29 3.29
C MET A 46 -6.63 -0.45 2.03
N ASN A 47 -7.58 -0.39 1.11
CA ASN A 47 -7.46 0.44 -0.10
C ASN A 47 -7.36 1.94 0.24
N ALA A 48 -8.09 2.42 1.25
CA ALA A 48 -8.00 3.80 1.70
C ALA A 48 -6.61 4.12 2.28
N ARG A 49 -6.00 3.18 3.00
CA ARG A 49 -4.61 3.30 3.48
C ARG A 49 -3.64 3.37 2.30
N VAL A 50 -3.75 2.48 1.31
CA VAL A 50 -2.91 2.50 0.11
C VAL A 50 -2.95 3.88 -0.56
N ILE A 51 -4.13 4.45 -0.77
CA ILE A 51 -4.26 5.78 -1.39
C ILE A 51 -3.60 6.87 -0.55
N ALA A 52 -3.64 6.77 0.78
CA ALA A 52 -2.97 7.72 1.67
C ALA A 52 -1.43 7.60 1.57
N ASP A 53 -0.93 6.38 1.57
CA ASP A 53 0.51 6.08 1.45
C ASP A 53 1.04 6.54 0.08
N LEU A 54 0.32 6.28 -1.02
CA LEU A 54 0.67 6.76 -2.37
C LEU A 54 0.75 8.30 -2.46
N ARG A 55 -0.15 9.02 -1.77
CA ARG A 55 -0.09 10.50 -1.70
C ARG A 55 1.11 10.99 -0.90
N GLN A 56 1.47 10.27 0.18
CA GLN A 56 2.66 10.57 0.95
C GLN A 56 3.92 10.39 0.10
N ILE A 57 4.01 9.27 -0.64
CA ILE A 57 5.12 9.00 -1.56
C ILE A 57 5.18 10.07 -2.66
N ARG A 58 4.05 10.45 -3.27
CA ARG A 58 4.01 11.53 -4.26
C ARG A 58 4.56 12.84 -3.70
N SER A 59 4.18 13.20 -2.48
CA SER A 59 4.68 14.42 -1.82
C SER A 59 6.20 14.35 -1.60
N ALA A 60 6.71 13.18 -1.21
CA ALA A 60 8.15 12.96 -1.04
C ALA A 60 8.91 13.07 -2.37
N ILE A 61 8.36 12.53 -3.46
CA ILE A 61 8.92 12.68 -4.81
C ILE A 61 8.98 14.15 -5.23
N THR A 62 7.93 14.93 -4.94
CA THR A 62 7.93 16.37 -5.26
C THR A 62 9.02 17.13 -4.48
N LEU A 63 9.30 16.76 -3.23
CA LEU A 63 10.40 17.36 -2.47
C LEU A 63 11.77 16.95 -3.03
N LEU A 64 11.95 15.67 -3.36
CA LEU A 64 13.15 15.18 -4.04
C LEU A 64 13.40 15.93 -5.35
N GLU A 65 12.35 16.10 -6.16
CA GLU A 65 12.42 16.85 -7.42
C GLU A 65 12.78 18.31 -7.19
N HIS A 66 12.18 18.96 -6.20
CA HIS A 66 12.49 20.34 -5.86
C HIS A 66 13.97 20.53 -5.49
N ASP A 67 14.53 19.62 -4.69
CA ASP A 67 15.88 19.76 -4.17
C ASP A 67 16.95 19.34 -5.19
N THR A 68 16.67 18.26 -5.92
CA THR A 68 17.67 17.56 -6.73
C THR A 68 17.44 17.74 -8.23
N GLY A 69 16.26 18.21 -8.63
CA GLY A 69 15.83 18.25 -10.03
C GLY A 69 15.56 16.87 -10.62
N ALA A 70 15.29 15.86 -9.78
CA ALA A 70 15.14 14.49 -10.22
C ALA A 70 14.08 13.68 -9.50
N TRP A 71 13.71 12.59 -10.14
CA TRP A 71 12.74 11.61 -9.68
C TRP A 71 13.44 10.35 -9.17
N PRO A 72 12.71 9.49 -8.43
CA PRO A 72 13.23 8.18 -8.01
C PRO A 72 13.84 7.41 -9.18
N GLY A 73 15.00 6.81 -8.94
CA GLY A 73 15.74 6.04 -9.92
C GLY A 73 16.51 6.85 -10.98
N ARG A 74 16.72 8.15 -10.79
CA ARG A 74 17.50 9.03 -11.69
C ARG A 74 18.84 8.42 -12.13
N THR A 75 19.11 8.36 -13.43
CA THR A 75 20.47 8.02 -13.94
C THR A 75 21.27 9.15 -14.52
N ASP A 76 20.64 10.18 -15.08
CA ASP A 76 21.33 11.01 -16.08
C ASP A 76 21.61 12.44 -15.62
N GLY A 77 20.99 12.91 -14.53
CA GLY A 77 21.26 14.27 -14.08
C GLY A 77 20.37 15.35 -14.69
N VAL A 78 19.56 15.07 -15.71
CA VAL A 78 19.17 16.14 -16.64
C VAL A 78 17.67 16.19 -16.95
N THR A 79 16.90 15.14 -16.69
CA THR A 79 15.48 15.12 -17.07
C THR A 79 14.56 15.40 -15.87
N PRO A 80 13.88 16.56 -15.80
CA PRO A 80 12.80 16.80 -14.85
C PRO A 80 11.63 15.87 -15.17
N GLY A 81 10.87 15.46 -14.16
CA GLY A 81 9.87 14.44 -14.37
C GLY A 81 10.47 13.03 -14.33
N CYS A 82 9.56 12.07 -14.42
CA CYS A 82 9.92 10.70 -14.66
C CYS A 82 10.10 10.52 -16.19
N PRO A 83 11.25 9.98 -16.65
CA PRO A 83 11.61 9.95 -18.06
C PRO A 83 10.73 8.95 -18.84
N ASP A 84 10.14 9.44 -19.93
CA ASP A 84 9.47 8.62 -20.96
C ASP A 84 10.53 7.70 -21.61
N TYR A 85 10.18 6.43 -21.87
CA TYR A 85 11.03 5.44 -22.57
C TYR A 85 11.60 5.95 -23.90
N ARG A 86 10.99 6.97 -24.49
CA ARG A 86 11.46 7.64 -25.71
C ARG A 86 12.73 8.47 -25.51
N THR A 87 13.06 8.82 -24.26
CA THR A 87 14.28 9.51 -23.91
C THR A 87 15.29 8.52 -23.32
N PRO A 88 16.55 8.45 -23.82
CA PRO A 88 17.58 7.52 -23.31
C PRO A 88 18.00 7.73 -21.84
N ALA A 89 17.34 8.64 -21.12
CA ALA A 89 17.57 8.99 -19.74
C ALA A 89 16.87 8.00 -18.79
N ALA A 90 17.11 6.69 -18.93
CA ALA A 90 16.32 5.68 -18.21
C ALA A 90 16.43 5.83 -16.69
N VAL A 91 15.30 5.89 -15.97
CA VAL A 91 15.22 5.44 -14.58
C VAL A 91 15.95 4.11 -14.47
N CYS A 92 16.88 4.01 -13.53
CA CYS A 92 17.77 2.88 -13.33
C CYS A 92 18.68 2.47 -14.51
N GLY A 93 18.74 3.24 -15.60
CA GLY A 93 19.75 3.06 -16.66
C GLY A 93 19.59 1.76 -17.42
N ASN A 94 18.35 1.25 -17.49
CA ASN A 94 18.05 -0.07 -18.05
C ASN A 94 18.86 -1.20 -17.38
N LYS A 95 19.21 -1.05 -16.10
CA LYS A 95 19.85 -2.11 -15.32
C LYS A 95 18.77 -2.98 -14.68
N SER A 96 18.83 -4.28 -14.94
CA SER A 96 18.12 -5.28 -14.16
C SER A 96 18.85 -5.45 -12.81
N THR A 97 18.49 -4.63 -11.83
CA THR A 97 18.86 -4.84 -10.42
C THR A 97 17.60 -5.29 -9.66
N PRO A 98 17.71 -5.86 -8.45
CA PRO A 98 16.54 -6.38 -7.73
C PRO A 98 15.37 -5.38 -7.62
N ASP A 99 15.69 -4.09 -7.54
CA ASP A 99 14.72 -3.02 -7.27
C ASP A 99 14.47 -2.13 -8.50
N CYS A 100 15.11 -2.44 -9.63
CA CYS A 100 14.96 -1.70 -10.88
C CYS A 100 14.74 -2.64 -12.07
N HIS A 101 13.68 -2.41 -12.82
CA HIS A 101 13.35 -3.17 -14.02
C HIS A 101 12.73 -2.24 -15.05
N ASN A 102 13.13 -2.31 -16.33
CA ASN A 102 12.49 -1.57 -17.44
C ASN A 102 12.03 -0.13 -17.12
N ASN A 103 12.91 0.74 -16.58
CA ASN A 103 12.57 2.14 -16.24
C ASN A 103 11.64 2.30 -15.01
N GLU A 104 11.45 1.25 -14.22
CA GLU A 104 10.66 1.23 -12.99
C GLU A 104 11.55 1.10 -11.74
N ILE A 105 11.13 1.70 -10.62
CA ILE A 105 11.64 1.36 -9.29
C ILE A 105 10.61 0.47 -8.61
N ARG A 106 10.91 -0.83 -8.47
CA ARG A 106 10.05 -1.88 -7.88
C ARG A 106 10.03 -1.91 -6.35
N ASP A 107 10.98 -1.22 -5.72
CA ASP A 107 11.00 -1.00 -4.28
C ASP A 107 11.39 0.45 -3.93
N MET A 108 10.38 1.23 -3.55
CA MET A 108 10.50 2.65 -3.20
C MET A 108 11.15 2.91 -1.83
N ASN A 109 11.43 1.86 -1.04
CA ASN A 109 12.11 1.97 0.24
C ASN A 109 13.63 1.90 0.13
N THR A 110 14.13 1.51 -1.05
CA THR A 110 15.55 1.37 -1.34
C THR A 110 16.23 2.72 -1.53
N ASP A 111 17.55 2.73 -1.35
CA ASP A 111 18.36 3.93 -1.55
C ASP A 111 18.27 4.43 -3.00
N ASN A 112 18.04 3.52 -3.97
CA ASN A 112 17.87 3.87 -5.39
C ASN A 112 16.67 4.77 -5.63
N ALA A 113 15.62 4.69 -4.81
CA ALA A 113 14.47 5.59 -4.89
C ALA A 113 14.82 7.02 -4.44
N GLY A 114 15.90 7.23 -3.69
CA GLY A 114 16.34 8.53 -3.21
C GLY A 114 15.42 9.18 -2.17
N LEU A 115 14.38 8.47 -1.72
CA LEU A 115 13.37 9.03 -0.81
C LEU A 115 13.79 9.01 0.66
N ARG A 116 14.70 8.13 1.04
CA ARG A 116 15.10 7.92 2.44
C ARG A 116 16.59 8.15 2.67
N VAL A 117 17.41 7.64 1.76
CA VAL A 117 18.86 7.75 1.82
C VAL A 117 19.33 8.14 0.43
N ASN A 118 20.31 9.04 0.37
CA ASN A 118 21.03 9.30 -0.86
C ASN A 118 22.12 8.23 -1.03
N PRO A 119 22.14 7.43 -2.12
CA PRO A 119 23.19 6.45 -2.34
C PRO A 119 24.57 7.13 -2.38
N ASP A 120 25.41 6.84 -1.38
CA ASP A 120 26.72 7.44 -1.19
C ASP A 120 27.91 6.48 -1.42
N GLY A 121 27.66 5.25 -1.87
CA GLY A 121 28.66 4.50 -2.65
C GLY A 121 28.89 3.01 -2.39
N SER A 122 28.11 2.27 -1.59
CA SER A 122 28.34 0.82 -1.44
C SER A 122 27.10 -0.07 -1.63
N GLY A 123 26.44 0.08 -2.77
CA GLY A 123 25.49 -0.93 -3.27
C GLY A 123 24.38 -0.34 -4.15
N SER A 124 24.67 -0.19 -5.44
CA SER A 124 23.74 0.15 -6.56
C SER A 124 23.50 1.62 -6.96
N GLN A 125 24.50 2.49 -6.77
CA GLN A 125 24.89 3.61 -7.68
C GLN A 125 23.82 4.52 -8.33
N GLN A 126 23.19 5.44 -7.58
CA GLN A 126 22.69 6.73 -8.12
C GLN A 126 22.72 7.84 -7.07
N SER A 127 23.70 8.74 -7.11
CA SER A 127 23.76 9.87 -6.17
C SER A 127 22.89 11.03 -6.65
N TYR A 128 22.01 11.51 -5.78
CA TYR A 128 21.16 12.67 -6.01
C TYR A 128 21.91 13.97 -5.63
N PRO A 129 22.25 14.86 -6.58
CA PRO A 129 22.86 16.15 -6.28
C PRO A 129 21.91 17.01 -5.44
N ASN A 130 22.46 17.80 -4.51
CA ASN A 130 21.71 18.70 -3.62
C ASN A 130 20.61 18.02 -2.78
N TRP A 131 20.70 16.71 -2.57
CA TRP A 131 19.76 15.96 -1.74
C TRP A 131 19.73 16.52 -0.31
N GLN A 132 18.54 16.84 0.18
CA GLN A 132 18.30 17.37 1.54
C GLN A 132 17.38 16.46 2.36
N GLY A 133 17.12 15.24 1.88
CA GLY A 133 16.26 14.27 2.55
C GLY A 133 16.79 13.82 3.93
N PRO A 134 16.16 12.81 4.55
CA PRO A 134 15.10 11.95 4.02
C PRO A 134 13.79 12.68 3.74
N TYR A 135 13.13 12.32 2.64
CA TYR A 135 11.78 12.78 2.28
C TYR A 135 10.68 11.83 2.80
N LEU A 136 11.04 10.58 3.10
CA LEU A 136 10.21 9.61 3.83
C LEU A 136 10.85 9.24 5.17
N GLN A 137 10.05 9.23 6.23
CA GLN A 137 10.52 9.00 7.60
C GLN A 137 10.66 7.51 7.96
N SER A 138 9.98 6.62 7.25
CA SER A 138 9.99 5.18 7.49
C SER A 138 9.72 4.43 6.19
N ASP A 139 9.99 3.13 6.20
CA ASP A 139 9.55 2.24 5.13
C ASP A 139 8.02 2.26 5.03
N LEU A 140 7.53 2.27 3.80
CA LEU A 140 6.12 2.15 3.48
C LEU A 140 5.90 0.84 2.74
N PHE A 141 5.04 0.01 3.32
CA PHE A 141 4.55 -1.22 2.72
C PHE A 141 3.04 -1.12 2.63
N ASP A 142 2.49 -1.68 1.56
CA ASP A 142 1.06 -1.82 1.42
C ASP A 142 0.49 -2.77 2.50
N PRO A 143 -0.85 -2.82 2.67
CA PRO A 143 -1.48 -3.66 3.69
C PRO A 143 -1.21 -5.16 3.58
N TRP A 144 -0.66 -5.63 2.46
CA TRP A 144 -0.35 -7.03 2.18
C TRP A 144 1.15 -7.33 2.28
N GLY A 145 1.98 -6.30 2.50
CA GLY A 145 3.40 -6.41 2.81
C GLY A 145 4.32 -6.17 1.61
N SER A 146 3.78 -5.79 0.45
CA SER A 146 4.58 -5.43 -0.71
C SER A 146 5.06 -3.98 -0.60
N SER A 147 6.25 -3.69 -1.13
CA SER A 147 6.67 -2.30 -1.34
C SER A 147 5.81 -1.65 -2.40
N TYR A 148 5.72 -0.32 -2.36
CA TYR A 148 5.23 0.46 -3.49
C TYR A 148 6.28 0.50 -4.61
N TYR A 149 5.81 0.69 -5.84
CA TYR A 149 6.66 0.92 -7.00
C TYR A 149 6.23 2.13 -7.81
N ILE A 150 7.13 2.64 -8.64
CA ILE A 150 6.85 3.65 -9.66
C ILE A 150 7.16 3.08 -11.03
N ASP A 151 6.21 3.20 -11.93
CA ASP A 151 6.37 2.94 -13.36
C ASP A 151 6.28 4.29 -14.08
N CYS A 152 7.25 4.49 -14.95
CA CYS A 152 7.48 5.75 -15.59
C CYS A 152 6.83 5.90 -16.97
N ASP A 153 6.48 4.78 -17.58
CA ASP A 153 6.02 4.66 -18.95
C ASP A 153 4.79 3.77 -19.10
N PHE A 154 4.05 3.57 -18.02
CA PHE A 154 2.77 2.87 -17.99
C PHE A 154 1.85 3.28 -19.16
N GLU A 155 1.60 2.33 -20.06
CA GLU A 155 0.74 2.52 -21.21
C GLU A 155 -0.73 2.26 -20.85
N LEU A 156 -1.55 3.30 -20.91
CA LEU A 156 -3.00 3.18 -20.77
C LEU A 156 -3.59 2.49 -22.00
N GLN A 157 -4.74 1.84 -21.84
CA GLN A 157 -5.47 1.16 -22.93
C GLN A 157 -5.79 2.07 -24.15
N ASN A 158 -5.74 3.40 -23.99
CA ASN A 158 -5.95 4.36 -25.06
C ASN A 158 -4.64 4.75 -25.80
N GLY A 159 -3.53 4.07 -25.52
CA GLY A 159 -2.19 4.34 -26.07
C GLY A 159 -1.50 5.58 -25.50
N SER A 160 -2.04 6.19 -24.44
CA SER A 160 -1.37 7.29 -23.72
C SER A 160 -0.40 6.72 -22.70
N VAL A 161 0.78 7.32 -22.60
CA VAL A 161 1.82 6.95 -21.64
C VAL A 161 1.74 7.89 -20.45
N VAL A 162 1.75 7.34 -19.24
CA VAL A 162 1.68 8.12 -17.99
C VAL A 162 2.60 7.52 -16.95
N SER A 163 3.04 8.33 -15.99
CA SER A 163 3.79 7.81 -14.85
C SER A 163 2.82 7.48 -13.70
N VAL A 164 2.98 6.30 -13.10
CA VAL A 164 2.11 5.78 -12.04
C VAL A 164 2.90 5.35 -10.82
N LEU A 165 2.33 5.59 -9.63
CA LEU A 165 2.70 4.86 -8.42
C LEU A 165 1.69 3.74 -8.20
N ALA A 166 2.15 2.57 -7.78
CA ALA A 166 1.25 1.44 -7.60
C ALA A 166 1.58 0.51 -6.43
N SER A 167 0.55 -0.23 -6.03
CA SER A 167 0.55 -1.28 -5.00
C SER A 167 0.12 -2.59 -5.64
N ALA A 168 0.78 -3.68 -5.29
CA ALA A 168 0.52 -5.04 -5.81
C ALA A 168 -0.81 -5.58 -5.31
N GLY A 169 -1.41 -4.94 -4.31
CA GLY A 169 -2.67 -5.41 -3.79
C GLY A 169 -2.55 -6.78 -3.09
N PRO A 170 -3.69 -7.48 -2.93
CA PRO A 170 -3.77 -8.75 -2.21
C PRO A 170 -2.96 -9.91 -2.78
N ASN A 171 -2.69 -9.92 -4.09
CA ASN A 171 -1.97 -11.02 -4.73
C ASN A 171 -0.45 -10.96 -4.47
N THR A 172 0.07 -9.81 -4.03
CA THR A 172 1.49 -9.51 -3.77
C THR A 172 2.44 -9.72 -4.97
N THR A 173 1.90 -9.82 -6.19
CA THR A 173 2.63 -10.14 -7.41
C THR A 173 2.47 -9.05 -8.45
N TRP A 174 3.59 -8.63 -9.04
CA TRP A 174 3.61 -7.76 -10.21
C TRP A 174 3.59 -8.64 -11.45
N GLU A 175 2.47 -8.67 -12.18
CA GLU A 175 2.41 -9.33 -13.49
C GLU A 175 2.71 -8.33 -14.61
N ASP A 176 3.18 -8.83 -15.76
CA ASP A 176 3.60 -8.01 -16.89
C ASP A 176 2.49 -7.02 -17.32
N GLU A 177 2.88 -5.78 -17.58
CA GLU A 177 2.06 -4.57 -17.83
C GLU A 177 0.90 -4.75 -18.86
N SER A 178 0.94 -5.80 -19.68
CA SER A 178 -0.13 -6.15 -20.62
C SER A 178 -1.40 -6.70 -19.95
N GLU A 179 -1.33 -7.14 -18.70
CA GLU A 179 -2.45 -7.64 -17.92
C GLU A 179 -2.59 -6.82 -16.63
N ALA A 180 -3.00 -5.55 -16.76
CA ALA A 180 -3.42 -4.75 -15.61
C ALA A 180 -4.44 -5.56 -14.78
N ASN A 181 -3.98 -6.13 -13.66
CA ASN A 181 -4.82 -6.98 -12.85
C ASN A 181 -5.81 -6.09 -12.09
N PHE A 182 -7.04 -6.59 -11.91
CA PHE A 182 -8.14 -5.82 -11.34
C PHE A 182 -7.94 -5.46 -9.85
N ASP A 183 -6.89 -5.98 -9.19
CA ASP A 183 -6.60 -5.76 -7.79
C ASP A 183 -5.44 -4.78 -7.50
N ASP A 184 -4.62 -4.46 -8.51
CA ASP A 184 -3.59 -3.44 -8.41
C ASP A 184 -4.21 -2.04 -8.27
N ILE A 185 -3.56 -1.20 -7.45
CA ILE A 185 -4.03 0.16 -7.18
C ILE A 185 -3.03 1.16 -7.75
N TYR A 186 -3.38 1.76 -8.89
CA TYR A 186 -2.57 2.78 -9.56
C TYR A 186 -2.96 4.21 -9.17
N TYR A 187 -1.94 5.06 -9.05
CA TYR A 187 -2.08 6.50 -8.82
C TYR A 187 -1.22 7.26 -9.83
N ILE A 188 -1.86 7.93 -10.78
CA ILE A 188 -1.18 8.71 -11.83
C ILE A 188 -0.50 9.91 -11.18
N VAL A 189 0.81 10.01 -11.36
CA VAL A 189 1.64 11.09 -10.80
C VAL A 189 2.04 12.14 -11.83
N ALA A 190 2.14 11.77 -13.12
CA ALA A 190 2.45 12.66 -14.23
C ALA A 190 1.81 12.18 -15.54
N ARG A 191 1.71 13.09 -16.52
CA ARG A 191 1.25 12.86 -17.89
C ARG A 191 2.15 13.61 -18.86
#